data_AF-A0A260YP63-F1
#
_entry.id   AF-A0A260YP63-F1
#
_cell.length_a   1.000
_cell.length_b   1.000
_cell.length_c   1.000
_cell.angle_alpha   90.00
_cell.angle_beta   90.00
_cell.angle_gamma   90.00
#
_symmetry.space_group_name_H-M   'P 1'
#
loop_
_entity.id
_entity.type
_entity.pdbx_description
1 polymer ?
#
loop_
_entity_poly.entity_id
_entity_poly.type
_entity_poly.pdbx_seq_one_letter_code
_entity_poly.pdbx_strand_id
1 'polypeptide(L)'
;MEPGYIHSNIAISSFILLIYQPKSFLLHLGHSYDDFQLFHVKTARLSKTQWLLLFLFHTLLSVGCYGLFCIDANTLKKDGLIDNFHFIRYVCIAINLFSIPMTYQSLLAWSSDKLQFVGIHPETKLHWTGVMRKMEDGNWEVDQSPGDHDLCNV
;
A
#
# COMPACT_ATOMS: atom_id res chain seq x y z
N MET A 1 -14.47 17.47 -26.77
CA MET A 1 -13.33 17.24 -25.85
C MET A 1 -12.14 16.83 -26.70
N GLU A 2 -11.10 17.64 -26.75
CA GLU A 2 -9.95 17.39 -27.63
C GLU A 2 -9.11 16.18 -27.14
N PRO A 3 -8.62 15.34 -28.06
CA PRO A 3 -7.87 14.11 -27.73
C PRO A 3 -6.55 14.37 -26.98
N GLY A 4 -6.04 15.60 -26.99
CA GLY A 4 -4.84 16.01 -26.24
C GLY A 4 -5.06 16.07 -24.71
N TYR A 5 -6.27 16.42 -24.26
CA TYR A 5 -6.56 16.49 -22.81
C TYR A 5 -6.59 15.11 -22.15
N ILE A 6 -7.05 14.09 -22.87
CA ILE A 6 -7.08 12.71 -22.39
C ILE A 6 -5.65 12.18 -22.21
N HIS A 7 -4.77 12.42 -23.18
CA HIS A 7 -3.36 12.03 -23.10
C HIS A 7 -2.61 12.71 -21.95
N SER A 8 -2.79 14.03 -21.76
CA SER A 8 -2.15 14.74 -20.65
C SER A 8 -2.63 14.27 -19.29
N ASN A 9 -3.92 14.01 -19.11
CA ASN A 9 -4.44 13.50 -17.83
C ASN A 9 -3.93 12.09 -17.54
N ILE A 10 -3.91 11.20 -18.54
CA ILE A 10 -3.34 9.84 -18.38
C ILE A 10 -1.86 9.90 -18.01
N ALA A 11 -1.09 10.78 -18.65
CA ALA A 11 0.33 10.96 -18.34
C ALA A 11 0.54 11.47 -16.91
N ILE A 12 -0.22 12.46 -16.47
CA ILE A 12 -0.14 13.02 -15.10
C ILE A 12 -0.54 11.95 -14.06
N SER A 13 -1.65 11.24 -14.27
CA SER A 13 -2.08 10.17 -13.35
C SER A 13 -1.07 9.04 -13.28
N SER A 14 -0.48 8.65 -14.41
CA SER A 14 0.57 7.63 -14.47
C SER A 14 1.81 8.09 -13.72
N PHE A 15 2.22 9.36 -13.87
CA PHE A 15 3.38 9.94 -13.18
C PHE A 15 3.17 10.02 -11.66
N ILE A 16 1.96 10.37 -11.22
CA ILE A 16 1.59 10.37 -9.80
C ILE A 16 1.67 8.95 -9.23
N LEU A 17 1.11 7.95 -9.91
CA LEU A 17 1.18 6.55 -9.47
C LEU A 17 2.63 6.04 -9.43
N LEU A 18 3.40 6.31 -10.48
CA LEU A 18 4.79 5.89 -10.64
C LEU A 18 5.75 6.53 -9.63
N ILE A 19 5.49 7.74 -9.14
CA ILE A 19 6.38 8.42 -8.19
C ILE A 19 5.91 8.27 -6.74
N TYR A 20 4.60 8.34 -6.52
CA TYR A 20 4.06 8.36 -5.16
C TYR A 20 4.14 6.98 -4.51
N GLN A 21 3.90 5.89 -5.25
CA GLN A 21 4.01 4.54 -4.71
C GLN A 21 5.46 4.19 -4.33
N PRO A 22 6.50 4.44 -5.15
CA PRO A 22 7.88 4.21 -4.75
C PRO A 22 8.35 5.13 -3.63
N LYS A 23 7.93 6.40 -3.59
CA LYS A 23 8.27 7.29 -2.47
C LYS A 23 7.65 6.83 -1.17
N SER A 24 6.37 6.43 -1.17
CA SER A 24 5.70 5.89 0.01
C SER A 24 6.36 4.58 0.47
N PHE A 25 6.71 3.70 -0.48
CA PHE A 25 7.44 2.47 -0.22
C PHE A 25 8.85 2.71 0.34
N LEU A 26 9.60 3.66 -0.23
CA LEU A 26 10.94 4.05 0.24
C LEU A 26 10.89 4.76 1.60
N LEU A 27 9.86 5.57 1.87
CA LEU A 27 9.65 6.14 3.21
C LEU A 27 9.37 5.04 4.24
N HIS A 28 8.57 4.03 3.87
CA HIS A 28 8.30 2.89 4.74
C HIS A 28 9.52 1.99 4.95
N LEU A 29 10.36 1.79 3.92
CA LEU A 29 11.62 1.06 4.03
C LEU A 29 12.66 1.83 4.87
N GLY A 30 12.74 3.16 4.73
CA GLY A 30 13.65 4.01 5.50
C GLY A 30 13.30 4.12 6.99
N HIS A 31 12.10 3.70 7.38
CA HIS A 31 11.61 3.64 8.76
C HIS A 31 11.25 2.20 9.18
N SER A 32 11.93 1.18 8.64
CA SER A 32 11.92 -0.15 9.27
C SER A 32 12.60 -0.02 10.63
N TYR A 33 11.83 0.32 11.66
CA TYR A 33 12.27 0.27 13.03
C TYR A 33 12.49 -1.22 13.37
N ASP A 34 13.74 -1.68 13.29
CA ASP A 34 14.09 -3.02 13.78
C ASP A 34 13.64 -3.21 15.26
N ASP A 35 13.53 -2.10 15.98
CA ASP A 35 13.10 -2.02 17.37
C ASP A 35 11.57 -1.98 17.57
N PHE A 36 10.74 -1.90 16.51
CA PHE A 36 9.27 -1.82 16.66
C PHE A 36 8.51 -2.32 15.43
N GLN A 37 7.81 -3.45 15.59
CA GLN A 37 7.03 -4.13 14.55
C GLN A 37 5.55 -4.17 14.91
N LEU A 38 4.69 -3.98 13.92
CA LEU A 38 3.24 -4.01 14.05
C LEU A 38 2.66 -5.25 13.38
N PHE A 39 1.67 -5.86 14.01
CA PHE A 39 0.97 -7.06 13.54
C PHE A 39 -0.54 -6.87 13.61
N HIS A 40 -1.26 -7.41 12.64
CA HIS A 40 -2.71 -7.46 12.68
C HIS A 40 -3.19 -8.46 13.76
N VAL A 41 -4.18 -8.05 14.54
CA VAL A 41 -4.87 -8.98 15.44
C VAL A 41 -5.62 -10.02 14.59
N LYS A 42 -5.72 -11.27 15.05
CA LYS A 42 -6.37 -12.38 14.32
C LYS A 42 -7.83 -12.11 13.90
N THR A 43 -8.48 -11.13 14.54
CA THR A 43 -9.85 -10.71 14.26
C THR A 43 -9.97 -9.64 13.18
N ALA A 44 -8.85 -9.02 12.75
CA ALA A 44 -8.85 -7.99 11.72
C ALA A 44 -9.38 -8.55 10.40
N ARG A 45 -10.46 -7.95 9.90
CA ARG A 45 -11.10 -8.35 8.64
C ARG A 45 -11.60 -7.12 7.90
N LEU A 46 -11.41 -7.14 6.59
CA LEU A 46 -12.04 -6.15 5.71
C LEU A 46 -13.55 -6.39 5.64
N SER A 47 -14.31 -5.30 5.61
CA SER A 47 -15.74 -5.36 5.32
C SER A 47 -15.99 -5.77 3.86
N LYS A 48 -17.20 -6.24 3.56
CA LYS A 48 -17.60 -6.60 2.18
C LYS A 48 -17.45 -5.43 1.21
N THR A 49 -17.77 -4.22 1.67
CA THR A 49 -17.62 -2.99 0.87
C THR A 49 -16.16 -2.68 0.58
N GLN A 50 -15.28 -2.81 1.58
CA GLN A 50 -13.84 -2.65 1.39
C GLN A 50 -13.26 -3.67 0.41
N TRP A 51 -13.69 -4.93 0.50
CA TRP A 51 -13.33 -5.96 -0.48
C TRP A 51 -13.79 -5.61 -1.90
N LEU A 52 -15.03 -5.16 -2.05
CA LEU A 52 -15.58 -4.77 -3.35
C LEU A 52 -14.80 -3.60 -3.96
N LEU A 53 -14.49 -2.57 -3.16
CA LEU A 53 -13.72 -1.41 -3.59
C LEU A 53 -12.29 -1.79 -3.97
N LEU A 54 -11.63 -2.65 -3.17
CA LEU A 54 -10.29 -3.15 -3.45
C LEU A 54 -10.26 -3.93 -4.77
N PHE A 55 -11.26 -4.79 -4.98
CA PHE A 55 -11.41 -5.55 -6.23
C PHE A 55 -11.62 -4.63 -7.43
N LEU A 56 -12.52 -3.65 -7.31
CA LEU A 56 -12.80 -2.69 -8.38
C LEU A 56 -11.55 -1.85 -8.72
N PHE A 57 -10.85 -1.37 -7.71
CA PHE A 57 -9.62 -0.59 -7.87
C PHE A 57 -8.55 -1.36 -8.67
N HIS A 58 -8.24 -2.59 -8.27
CA HIS A 58 -7.23 -3.41 -8.94
C HIS A 58 -7.68 -3.91 -10.32
N THR A 59 -8.98 -4.11 -10.52
CA THR A 59 -9.54 -4.41 -11.86
C THR A 59 -9.31 -3.24 -12.81
N LEU A 60 -9.64 -2.02 -12.38
CA LEU A 60 -9.44 -0.82 -13.20
C LEU A 60 -7.94 -0.57 -13.48
N LEU A 61 -7.08 -0.76 -12.49
CA LEU A 61 -5.63 -0.64 -12.65
C LEU A 61 -5.09 -1.68 -13.65
N SER A 62 -5.58 -2.92 -13.56
CA SER A 62 -5.20 -4.01 -14.48
C SER A 62 -5.68 -3.75 -15.91
N VAL A 63 -6.91 -3.24 -16.10
CA VAL A 63 -7.43 -2.85 -17.42
C VAL A 63 -6.59 -1.71 -18.01
N GLY A 64 -6.22 -0.72 -17.20
CA GLY A 64 -5.32 0.36 -17.63
C GLY A 64 -3.95 -0.16 -18.07
N CYS A 65 -3.34 -1.05 -17.27
CA CYS A 65 -2.07 -1.68 -17.62
C CYS A 65 -2.18 -2.51 -18.91
N TYR A 66 -3.25 -3.29 -19.07
CA TYR A 66 -3.52 -4.05 -20.29
C TYR A 66 -3.68 -3.14 -21.52
N GLY A 67 -4.38 -2.02 -21.36
CA GLY A 67 -4.51 -1.00 -22.41
C GLY A 67 -3.17 -0.50 -22.93
N LEU A 68 -2.16 -0.34 -22.06
CA LEU A 68 -0.81 0.04 -22.47
C LEU A 68 -0.14 -1.03 -23.35
N PHE A 69 -0.46 -2.32 -23.18
CA PHE A 69 0.05 -3.41 -24.03
C PHE A 69 -0.63 -3.48 -25.39
N CYS A 70 -1.88 -3.03 -25.51
CA CYS A 70 -2.59 -3.00 -26.78
C CYS A 70 -2.08 -1.92 -27.76
N ILE A 71 -1.34 -0.92 -27.28
CA ILE A 71 -0.78 0.15 -28.12
C ILE A 71 0.43 -0.38 -28.90
N ASP A 72 0.48 -0.28 -30.22
CA ASP A 72 1.70 -0.65 -30.94
C ASP A 72 2.82 0.37 -30.65
N ALA A 73 3.92 -0.08 -30.02
CA ALA A 73 5.04 0.77 -29.66
C ALA A 73 5.69 1.42 -30.89
N ASN A 74 5.66 0.73 -32.04
CA ASN A 74 6.25 1.22 -33.29
C ASN A 74 5.60 2.52 -33.81
N THR A 75 4.39 2.85 -33.32
CA THR A 75 3.74 4.12 -33.62
C THR A 75 4.53 5.35 -33.14
N LEU A 76 5.44 5.17 -32.16
CA LEU A 76 6.27 6.24 -31.60
C LEU A 76 7.46 6.62 -32.50
N LYS A 77 7.74 5.85 -33.57
CA LYS A 77 8.72 6.10 -34.67
C LYS A 77 10.18 6.35 -34.29
N LYS A 78 10.50 6.57 -33.01
CA LYS A 78 11.84 6.85 -32.50
C LYS A 78 12.23 5.77 -31.51
N ASP A 79 13.37 5.12 -31.75
CA ASP A 79 13.84 3.97 -30.97
C ASP A 79 13.89 4.27 -29.46
N GLY A 80 14.43 5.42 -29.05
CA GLY A 80 14.45 5.79 -27.63
C GLY A 80 13.06 6.01 -27.00
N LEU A 81 12.03 6.36 -27.78
CA LEU A 81 10.64 6.42 -27.27
C LEU A 81 10.02 5.02 -27.16
N ILE A 82 10.35 4.14 -28.10
CA ILE A 82 9.94 2.74 -28.10
C ILE A 82 10.49 2.03 -26.85
N ASP A 83 11.79 2.18 -26.59
CA ASP A 83 12.46 1.58 -25.42
C ASP A 83 11.87 2.10 -24.10
N ASN A 84 11.70 3.42 -23.98
CA ASN A 84 11.07 4.02 -22.79
C ASN A 84 9.64 3.51 -22.59
N PHE A 85 8.87 3.31 -23.67
CA PHE A 85 7.51 2.82 -23.59
C PHE A 85 7.46 1.35 -23.13
N HIS A 86 8.37 0.51 -23.63
CA HIS A 86 8.54 -0.85 -23.13
C HIS A 86 8.93 -0.87 -21.64
N PHE A 87 9.86 -0.01 -21.23
CA PHE A 87 10.21 0.14 -19.81
C PHE A 87 8.99 0.49 -18.95
N ILE A 88 8.22 1.51 -19.35
CA ILE A 88 7.00 1.93 -18.63
C ILE A 88 6.02 0.76 -18.48
N ARG A 89 5.79 -0.03 -19.54
CA ARG A 89 4.91 -1.21 -19.50
C ARG A 89 5.31 -2.19 -18.41
N TYR A 90 6.60 -2.54 -18.33
CA TYR A 90 7.10 -3.47 -17.33
C TYR A 90 6.98 -2.90 -15.91
N VAL A 91 7.29 -1.62 -15.73
CA VAL A 91 7.14 -0.95 -14.43
C VAL A 91 5.67 -0.92 -14.00
N CYS A 92 4.73 -0.63 -14.91
CA CYS A 92 3.30 -0.64 -14.60
C CYS A 92 2.80 -2.01 -14.14
N ILE A 93 3.25 -3.11 -14.77
CA ILE A 93 2.93 -4.46 -14.32
C ILE A 93 3.48 -4.71 -12.91
N ALA A 94 4.75 -4.37 -12.68
CA ALA A 94 5.37 -4.56 -11.38
C ALA A 94 4.59 -3.80 -10.29
N ILE A 95 4.25 -2.53 -10.54
CA ILE A 95 3.45 -1.72 -9.63
C ILE A 95 2.08 -2.35 -9.38
N ASN A 96 1.37 -2.79 -10.42
CA ASN A 96 0.07 -3.42 -10.27
C ASN A 96 0.16 -4.64 -9.34
N LEU A 97 1.14 -5.53 -9.57
CA LEU A 97 1.37 -6.72 -8.74
C LEU A 97 1.73 -6.38 -7.29
N PHE A 98 2.69 -5.47 -7.06
CA PHE A 98 3.12 -5.12 -5.70
C PHE A 98 2.07 -4.28 -4.95
N SER A 99 1.24 -3.53 -5.66
CA SER A 99 0.20 -2.72 -5.05
C SER A 99 -0.87 -3.55 -4.37
N ILE A 100 -1.15 -4.77 -4.83
CA ILE A 100 -2.17 -5.66 -4.25
C ILE A 100 -1.89 -5.97 -2.77
N PRO A 101 -0.74 -6.60 -2.40
CA PRO A 101 -0.45 -6.87 -1.01
C PRO A 101 -0.30 -5.59 -0.19
N MET A 102 0.33 -4.54 -0.72
CA MET A 102 0.48 -3.27 0.02
C MET A 102 -0.86 -2.63 0.36
N THR A 103 -1.74 -2.43 -0.63
CA THR A 103 -3.05 -1.81 -0.42
C THR A 103 -3.95 -2.66 0.46
N TYR A 104 -3.87 -3.99 0.37
CA TYR A 104 -4.56 -4.89 1.28
C TYR A 104 -4.12 -4.67 2.73
N GLN A 105 -2.80 -4.71 3.01
CA GLN A 105 -2.28 -4.53 4.37
C GLN A 105 -2.61 -3.13 4.92
N SER A 106 -2.48 -2.07 4.10
CA SER A 106 -2.85 -0.72 4.50
C SER A 106 -4.33 -0.58 4.83
N LEU A 107 -5.22 -1.17 4.01
CA LEU A 107 -6.65 -1.10 4.25
C LEU A 107 -7.06 -1.93 5.48
N LEU A 108 -6.40 -3.06 5.70
CA LEU A 108 -6.59 -3.91 6.86
C LEU A 108 -6.14 -3.21 8.15
N ALA A 109 -5.01 -2.49 8.11
CA ALA A 109 -4.55 -1.65 9.22
C ALA A 109 -5.55 -0.52 9.50
N TRP A 110 -6.04 0.13 8.44
CA TRP A 110 -7.00 1.21 8.56
C TRP A 110 -8.34 0.77 9.17
N SER A 111 -8.80 -0.43 8.83
CA SER A 111 -10.03 -1.03 9.33
C SER A 111 -9.90 -1.69 10.70
N SER A 112 -8.67 -1.79 11.23
CA SER A 112 -8.44 -2.42 12.53
C SER A 112 -8.61 -1.40 13.64
N ASP A 113 -9.34 -1.80 14.69
CA ASP A 113 -9.42 -1.01 15.93
C ASP A 113 -8.20 -1.23 16.82
N LYS A 114 -7.51 -2.36 16.62
CA LYS A 114 -6.35 -2.79 17.40
C LYS A 114 -5.26 -3.39 16.51
N LEU A 115 -4.01 -3.15 16.88
CA LEU A 115 -2.82 -3.76 16.27
C LEU A 115 -1.93 -4.29 17.39
N GLN A 116 -1.38 -5.49 17.23
CA GLN A 116 -0.32 -5.97 18.13
C GLN A 116 0.99 -5.29 17.76
N PHE A 117 1.85 -5.10 18.75
CA PHE A 117 3.20 -4.65 18.49
C PHE A 117 4.23 -5.47 19.27
N VAL A 118 5.42 -5.59 18.71
CA VAL A 118 6.59 -6.18 19.33
C VAL A 118 7.76 -5.23 19.10
N GLY A 119 8.51 -4.90 20.15
CA GLY A 119 9.62 -3.98 20.03
C GLY A 119 10.49 -3.89 21.26
N ILE A 120 11.29 -2.84 21.33
CA ILE A 120 12.16 -2.52 22.47
C ILE A 120 11.59 -1.29 23.17
N HIS A 121 11.35 -1.41 24.48
CA HIS A 121 10.87 -0.28 25.27
C HIS A 121 11.90 0.86 25.26
N PRO A 122 11.51 2.12 24.97
CA PRO A 122 12.46 3.22 24.79
C PRO A 122 13.29 3.51 26.04
N GLU A 123 12.69 3.40 27.23
CA GLU A 123 13.35 3.65 28.52
C GLU A 123 14.10 2.44 29.07
N THR A 124 13.41 1.31 29.29
CA THR A 124 14.00 0.13 29.96
C THR A 124 14.88 -0.73 29.05
N LYS A 125 14.82 -0.54 27.73
CA LYS A 125 15.49 -1.36 26.71
C LYS A 125 15.13 -2.84 26.75
N LEU A 126 14.04 -3.20 27.43
CA LEU A 126 13.51 -4.56 27.48
C LEU A 126 12.58 -4.83 26.30
N HIS A 127 12.41 -6.11 25.98
CA HIS A 127 11.42 -6.55 25.01
C HIS A 127 10.02 -6.12 25.47
N TRP A 128 9.30 -5.46 24.57
CA TRP A 128 8.02 -4.87 24.83
C TRP A 128 7.01 -5.41 23.83
N THR A 129 5.95 -6.01 24.34
CA THR A 129 4.85 -6.53 23.52
C THR A 129 3.56 -6.01 24.10
N GLY A 130 2.65 -5.63 23.22
CA GLY A 130 1.36 -5.11 23.64
C GLY A 130 0.42 -4.93 22.47
N VAL A 131 -0.64 -4.19 22.73
CA VAL A 131 -1.66 -3.86 21.74
C VAL A 131 -1.74 -2.34 21.65
N MET A 132 -1.73 -1.81 20.44
CA MET A 132 -2.12 -0.44 20.15
C MET A 132 -3.60 -0.42 19.78
N ARG A 133 -4.33 0.58 20.30
CA ARG A 133 -5.74 0.82 19.98
C ARG A 133 -5.87 2.14 19.23
N LYS A 134 -6.73 2.15 18.21
CA LYS A 134 -7.13 3.35 17.49
C LYS A 134 -8.14 4.14 18.32
N MET A 135 -7.84 5.40 18.58
CA MET A 135 -8.71 6.35 19.29
C MET A 135 -9.72 6.98 18.34
N GLU A 136 -10.78 7.60 18.89
CA GLU A 136 -11.84 8.23 18.08
C GLU A 136 -11.34 9.40 17.22
N ASP A 137 -10.28 10.07 17.67
CA ASP A 137 -9.58 11.14 16.95
C ASP A 137 -8.66 10.63 15.83
N GLY A 138 -8.52 9.31 15.68
CA GLY A 138 -7.68 8.65 14.69
C GLY A 138 -6.24 8.42 15.13
N ASN A 139 -5.84 8.86 16.34
CA ASN A 139 -4.53 8.59 16.90
C ASN A 139 -4.42 7.14 17.40
N TRP A 140 -3.20 6.63 17.49
CA TRP A 140 -2.90 5.30 18.02
C TRP A 140 -2.24 5.41 19.39
N GLU A 141 -2.79 4.72 20.38
CA GLU A 141 -2.25 4.68 21.73
C GLU A 141 -2.02 3.24 22.18
N VAL A 142 -1.06 3.04 23.08
CA VAL A 142 -0.86 1.74 23.72
C VAL A 142 -2.07 1.47 24.60
N ASP A 143 -2.77 0.37 24.31
CA ASP A 143 -3.87 -0.10 25.14
C ASP A 143 -3.29 -0.59 26.47
N GLN A 144 -3.49 0.18 27.53
CA GLN A 144 -3.10 -0.16 28.90
C GLN A 144 -4.20 -0.92 29.65
N SER A 145 -5.30 -1.27 28.97
CA SER A 145 -6.40 -1.96 29.63
C SER A 145 -6.03 -3.41 29.95
N PRO A 146 -6.30 -3.88 31.19
CA PRO A 146 -5.83 -5.20 31.67
C PRO A 146 -6.39 -6.40 30.89
N GLY A 147 -7.45 -6.23 30.09
CA GLY A 147 -8.14 -7.33 29.41
C GLY A 147 -7.41 -7.93 28.19
N ASP A 148 -6.48 -7.19 27.58
CA ASP A 148 -5.76 -7.63 26.36
C ASP A 148 -4.26 -7.92 26.60
N HIS A 149 -3.77 -7.72 27.82
CA HIS A 149 -2.42 -8.11 28.24
C HIS A 149 -2.29 -9.60 28.59
N ASP A 150 -3.41 -10.34 28.62
CA ASP A 150 -3.48 -11.80 28.83
C ASP A 150 -3.07 -12.63 27.60
N LEU A 151 -2.22 -12.10 26.72
CA LEU A 151 -1.53 -12.89 25.68
C LEU A 151 -0.42 -13.79 26.26
N CYS A 152 -0.63 -14.31 27.47
CA CYS A 152 0.13 -15.41 28.04
C CYS A 152 -0.83 -16.57 28.31
N ASN A 153 -1.00 -17.42 27.31
CA ASN A 153 -1.05 -18.86 27.52
C ASN A 153 -0.36 -19.51 26.32
N VAL A 154 0.91 -19.84 26.54
CA VAL A 154 1.71 -20.77 25.74
C VAL A 154 1.09 -22.16 25.80
#